data_AF-H0YH49-F1
#
_entry.id   AF-H0YH49-F1
#
_cell.length_a   1.000
_cell.length_b   1.000
_cell.length_c   1.000
_cell.angle_alpha   90.00
_cell.angle_beta   90.00
_cell.angle_gamma   90.00
#
_symmetry.space_group_name_H-M   'P 1'
#
loop_
_entity.id
_entity.type
_entity.pdbx_description
1 polymer ?
#
loop_
_entity_poly.entity_id
_entity_poly.type
_entity_poly.pdbx_seq_one_letter_code
_entity_poly.pdbx_strand_id
1 'polypeptide(L)'
;VEKDITPSELPANPAIRANCHQEPSVCLQAACPESWIGFQRKCFYFSDDTKNWTSSQRFCDSQDADLAQVESFQELNFLLRYKGPSDHWIGLSREQGQPWKWINGTEWTRQLVMKEDGANLYVAKVSQVPRMNPRPVMVR
;
A
#
# COMPACT_ATOMS: atom_id res chain seq x y z
N VAL A 1 -51.19 -16.29 -16.32
CA VAL A 1 -50.58 -14.95 -16.39
C VAL A 1 -49.12 -15.11 -16.04
N GLU A 2 -48.35 -15.65 -16.97
CA GLU A 2 -46.91 -15.47 -16.98
C GLU A 2 -46.67 -14.03 -17.45
N LYS A 3 -45.80 -13.30 -16.75
CA LYS A 3 -45.31 -12.02 -17.23
C LYS A 3 -43.82 -12.17 -17.46
N ASP A 4 -43.49 -12.11 -18.74
CA ASP A 4 -42.16 -12.15 -19.32
C ASP A 4 -41.22 -11.11 -18.68
N ILE A 5 -40.01 -11.54 -18.34
CA ILE A 5 -38.91 -10.67 -17.92
C ILE A 5 -38.09 -10.36 -19.18
N THR A 6 -38.08 -9.10 -19.60
CA THR A 6 -37.31 -8.62 -20.75
C THR A 6 -35.80 -8.51 -20.43
N PRO A 7 -34.91 -8.79 -21.40
CA PRO A 7 -33.46 -8.76 -21.20
C PRO A 7 -32.93 -7.33 -21.29
N SER A 8 -32.93 -6.62 -20.17
CA SER A 8 -32.15 -5.39 -19.96
C SER A 8 -30.96 -5.67 -19.04
N GLU A 9 -30.20 -6.71 -19.40
CA GLU A 9 -28.91 -7.02 -18.80
C GLU A 9 -27.91 -5.87 -19.02
N LEU A 10 -27.27 -5.51 -17.91
CA LEU A 10 -26.07 -4.68 -17.71
C LEU A 10 -26.29 -3.18 -17.48
N PRO A 11 -26.24 -2.75 -16.21
CA PRO A 11 -25.44 -1.61 -15.81
C PRO A 11 -24.07 -2.08 -15.32
N ALA A 12 -23.03 -1.51 -15.91
CA ALA A 12 -21.66 -1.61 -15.45
C ALA A 12 -21.52 -1.19 -13.97
N ASN A 13 -20.74 -1.97 -13.22
CA ASN A 13 -20.14 -1.59 -11.93
C ASN A 13 -19.19 -0.38 -12.15
N PRO A 14 -18.78 0.46 -11.16
CA PRO A 14 -18.88 0.24 -9.71
C PRO A 14 -19.19 1.48 -8.84
N ALA A 15 -19.90 1.24 -7.74
CA ALA A 15 -19.79 1.95 -6.45
C ALA A 15 -21.00 1.57 -5.59
N ILE A 16 -20.91 0.47 -4.85
CA ILE A 16 -21.87 0.25 -3.76
C ILE A 16 -21.54 1.27 -2.67
N ARG A 17 -22.33 2.33 -2.64
CA ARG A 17 -22.34 3.35 -1.59
C ARG A 17 -22.64 2.62 -0.26
N ALA A 18 -21.61 2.40 0.56
CA ALA A 18 -21.76 1.75 1.85
C ALA A 18 -22.66 2.61 2.76
N ASN A 19 -23.86 2.13 3.07
CA ASN A 19 -24.79 2.80 3.98
C ASN A 19 -24.87 2.00 5.29
N CYS A 20 -24.02 2.35 6.24
CA CYS A 20 -23.84 1.65 7.53
C CYS A 20 -24.91 2.01 8.58
N HIS A 21 -26.21 1.90 8.28
CA HIS A 21 -27.25 2.46 9.17
C HIS A 21 -28.45 1.56 9.54
N GLN A 22 -28.36 0.23 9.53
CA GLN A 22 -29.53 -0.56 9.97
C GLN A 22 -29.33 -1.81 10.85
N GLU A 23 -28.12 -2.32 11.15
CA GLU A 23 -27.96 -3.47 12.08
C GLU A 23 -26.55 -3.47 12.73
N PRO A 24 -26.39 -3.52 14.08
CA PRO A 24 -25.10 -3.29 14.75
C PRO A 24 -24.13 -4.48 14.75
N SER A 25 -24.53 -5.64 14.22
CA SER A 25 -23.86 -6.91 14.56
C SER A 25 -22.86 -7.40 13.51
N VAL A 26 -22.79 -6.78 12.34
CA VAL A 26 -21.74 -7.09 11.35
C VAL A 26 -21.34 -5.81 10.64
N CYS A 27 -20.53 -4.98 11.31
CA CYS A 27 -19.56 -4.18 10.58
C CYS A 27 -18.63 -5.18 9.88
N LEU A 28 -19.04 -5.62 8.68
CA LEU A 28 -18.16 -6.26 7.71
C LEU A 28 -16.88 -5.43 7.71
N GLN A 29 -15.74 -6.09 7.94
CA GLN A 29 -14.39 -5.50 7.93
C GLN A 29 -14.38 -4.25 7.06
N ALA A 30 -14.11 -3.09 7.64
CA ALA A 30 -14.10 -1.83 6.92
C ALA A 30 -13.38 -2.04 5.59
N ALA A 31 -14.14 -2.01 4.50
CA ALA A 31 -13.58 -2.25 3.19
C ALA A 31 -12.57 -1.14 2.92
N CYS A 32 -11.46 -1.49 2.27
CA CYS A 32 -10.50 -0.47 1.89
C CYS A 32 -11.18 0.59 1.00
N PRO A 33 -10.77 1.87 1.11
CA PRO A 33 -11.34 2.91 0.26
C PRO A 33 -11.19 2.59 -1.23
N GLU A 34 -11.95 3.27 -2.08
CA GLU A 34 -11.86 3.09 -3.52
C GLU A 34 -10.41 3.29 -4.03
N SER A 35 -9.96 2.40 -4.92
CA SER A 35 -8.58 2.35 -5.44
C SER A 35 -7.49 1.91 -4.43
N TRP A 36 -7.86 1.52 -3.20
CA TRP A 36 -6.93 0.89 -2.25
C TRP A 36 -7.03 -0.64 -2.34
N ILE A 37 -5.90 -1.31 -2.07
CA ILE A 37 -5.78 -2.76 -2.12
C ILE A 37 -5.65 -3.28 -0.69
N GLY A 38 -6.61 -4.12 -0.28
CA GLY A 38 -6.59 -4.74 1.05
C GLY A 38 -5.65 -5.94 1.13
N PHE A 39 -4.77 -5.96 2.13
CA PHE A 39 -3.91 -7.09 2.44
C PHE A 39 -3.61 -7.16 3.93
N GLN A 40 -3.79 -8.34 4.56
CA GLN A 40 -3.52 -8.57 5.99
C GLN A 40 -4.10 -7.52 6.95
N ARG A 41 -5.36 -7.12 6.72
CA ARG A 41 -6.07 -6.09 7.52
C ARG A 41 -5.50 -4.67 7.41
N LYS A 42 -4.64 -4.42 6.42
CA LYS A 42 -4.16 -3.10 6.03
C LYS A 42 -4.70 -2.74 4.65
N CYS A 43 -4.80 -1.46 4.38
CA CYS A 43 -5.13 -0.93 3.06
C CYS A 43 -3.91 -0.25 2.46
N PHE A 44 -3.53 -0.66 1.24
CA PHE A 44 -2.39 -0.10 0.53
C PHE A 44 -2.83 0.71 -0.67
N TYR A 45 -2.16 1.83 -0.92
CA TYR A 45 -2.38 2.62 -2.12
C TYR A 45 -1.06 2.96 -2.79
N PHE A 46 -0.97 2.71 -4.09
CA PHE A 46 0.20 2.98 -4.91
C PHE A 46 -0.06 4.28 -5.67
N SER A 47 0.56 5.36 -5.21
CA SER A 47 0.39 6.69 -5.80
C SER A 47 0.93 6.73 -7.22
N ASP A 48 0.32 7.52 -8.10
CA ASP A 48 0.87 7.81 -9.43
C ASP A 48 1.84 9.01 -9.43
N ASP A 49 1.76 9.85 -8.39
CA ASP A 49 2.60 11.03 -8.25
C ASP A 49 4.01 10.71 -7.78
N THR A 50 4.99 11.22 -8.50
CA THR A 50 6.40 11.18 -8.10
C THR A 50 6.73 12.27 -7.09
N LYS A 51 7.39 11.92 -5.97
CA LYS A 51 7.76 12.87 -4.90
C LYS A 51 9.11 12.42 -4.30
N ASN A 52 9.85 13.32 -3.62
CA ASN A 52 10.99 12.88 -2.80
C ASN A 52 10.49 12.20 -1.51
N TRP A 53 11.35 11.52 -0.76
CA TRP A 53 10.93 10.76 0.42
C TRP A 53 10.21 11.64 1.47
N THR A 54 10.78 12.80 1.80
CA THR A 54 10.20 13.72 2.81
C THR A 54 8.83 14.26 2.38
N SER A 55 8.68 14.67 1.12
CA SER A 55 7.40 15.12 0.56
C SER A 55 6.40 13.98 0.44
N SER A 56 6.87 12.75 0.24
CA SER A 56 6.03 11.55 0.21
C SER A 56 5.42 11.28 1.58
N GLN A 57 6.23 11.30 2.65
CA GLN A 57 5.69 11.13 4.01
C GLN A 57 4.64 12.19 4.35
N ARG A 58 4.94 13.48 4.10
CA ARG A 58 3.98 14.56 4.34
C ARG A 58 2.69 14.40 3.54
N PHE A 59 2.79 13.86 2.32
CA PHE A 59 1.62 13.58 1.50
C PHE A 59 0.80 12.43 2.09
N CYS A 60 1.44 11.35 2.54
CA CYS A 60 0.75 10.28 3.28
C CYS A 60 0.04 10.84 4.53
N ASP A 61 0.73 11.65 5.34
CA ASP A 61 0.15 12.26 6.55
C ASP A 61 -1.11 13.08 6.22
N SER A 62 -1.08 13.85 5.12
CA SER A 62 -2.23 14.64 4.66
C SER A 62 -3.42 13.81 4.18
N GLN A 63 -3.22 12.51 3.96
CA GLN A 63 -4.22 11.54 3.55
C GLN A 63 -4.58 10.58 4.71
N ASP A 64 -4.30 10.94 5.97
CA ASP A 64 -4.52 10.07 7.13
C ASP A 64 -3.92 8.67 6.91
N ALA A 65 -2.71 8.63 6.35
CA ALA A 65 -2.00 7.42 5.97
C ALA A 65 -0.49 7.58 6.24
N ASP A 66 0.22 6.47 6.09
CA ASP A 66 1.66 6.42 6.30
C ASP A 66 2.40 5.88 5.08
N LEU A 67 3.69 6.16 4.94
CA LEU A 67 4.50 5.40 4.00
C LEU A 67 4.56 3.93 4.44
N ALA A 68 4.33 3.01 3.50
CA ALA A 68 4.19 1.58 3.79
C ALA A 68 5.38 1.02 4.60
N GLN A 69 5.09 0.43 5.74
CA GLN A 69 6.06 -0.33 6.53
C GLN A 69 5.95 -1.81 6.16
N VAL A 70 7.08 -2.51 6.05
CA VAL A 70 7.11 -3.95 5.78
C VAL A 70 7.39 -4.71 7.07
N GLU A 71 6.40 -5.47 7.52
CA GLU A 71 6.44 -6.24 8.77
C GLU A 71 6.60 -7.74 8.53
N SER A 72 6.30 -8.22 7.32
CA SER A 72 6.41 -9.63 6.97
C SER A 72 6.93 -9.86 5.55
N PHE A 73 7.45 -11.07 5.29
CA PHE A 73 7.85 -11.47 3.95
C PHE A 73 6.66 -11.53 2.98
N GLN A 74 5.48 -11.87 3.49
CA GLN A 74 4.24 -11.87 2.73
C GLN A 74 3.85 -10.46 2.28
N GLU A 75 4.00 -9.46 3.15
CA GLU A 75 3.78 -8.05 2.83
C GLU A 75 4.80 -7.54 1.81
N LEU A 76 6.07 -7.92 1.93
CA LEU A 76 7.09 -7.60 0.93
C LEU A 76 6.70 -8.16 -0.46
N ASN A 77 6.32 -9.44 -0.52
CA ASN A 77 5.91 -10.07 -1.78
C ASN A 77 4.65 -9.43 -2.37
N PHE A 78 3.70 -9.03 -1.51
CA PHE A 78 2.53 -8.27 -1.92
C PHE A 78 2.96 -6.95 -2.58
N LEU A 79 3.78 -6.13 -1.92
CA LEU A 79 4.26 -4.86 -2.48
C LEU A 79 5.00 -5.05 -3.80
N LEU A 80 5.88 -6.06 -3.90
CA LEU A 80 6.61 -6.37 -5.13
C LEU A 80 5.71 -6.81 -6.28
N ARG A 81 4.61 -7.50 -5.99
CA ARG A 81 3.64 -7.94 -7.00
C ARG A 81 2.81 -6.79 -7.56
N TYR A 82 2.49 -5.79 -6.73
CA TYR A 82 1.59 -4.68 -7.11
C TYR A 82 2.31 -3.39 -7.51
N LYS A 83 3.61 -3.22 -7.21
CA LYS A 83 4.35 -1.99 -7.56
C LYS A 83 4.46 -1.68 -9.06
N GLY A 84 4.16 -2.65 -9.94
CA GLY A 84 4.35 -2.50 -11.38
C GLY A 84 5.81 -2.17 -11.77
N PRO A 85 6.04 -1.50 -12.92
CA PRO A 85 7.39 -1.22 -13.41
C PRO A 85 8.11 -0.11 -12.64
N SER A 86 7.38 0.79 -11.98
CA SER A 86 7.94 1.98 -11.34
C SER A 86 8.62 1.69 -10.00
N ASP A 87 9.54 2.57 -9.63
CA ASP A 87 10.11 2.62 -8.29
C ASP A 87 9.16 3.35 -7.34
N HIS A 88 9.12 2.88 -6.09
CA HIS A 88 8.21 3.40 -5.08
C HIS A 88 8.95 3.65 -3.76
N TRP A 89 8.45 4.61 -2.97
CA TRP A 89 8.89 4.85 -1.60
C TRP A 89 8.13 3.96 -0.61
N ILE A 90 8.86 3.48 0.39
CA ILE A 90 8.33 2.86 1.61
C ILE A 90 8.78 3.66 2.83
N GLY A 91 8.25 3.34 4.01
CA GLY A 91 8.52 4.03 5.26
C GLY A 91 9.91 3.82 5.86
N LEU A 92 10.88 3.35 5.07
CA LEU A 92 12.25 3.08 5.51
C LEU A 92 13.15 4.28 5.18
N SER A 93 13.77 4.87 6.20
CA SER A 93 14.69 6.01 6.02
C SER A 93 15.92 5.89 6.93
N ARG A 94 16.97 6.65 6.58
CA ARG A 94 18.12 6.84 7.45
C ARG A 94 18.75 8.20 7.22
N GLU A 95 19.30 8.75 8.28
CA GLU A 95 20.28 9.82 8.18
C GLU A 95 21.67 9.27 7.93
N GLN A 96 22.59 10.11 7.48
CA GLN A 96 23.97 9.71 7.22
C GLN A 96 24.64 9.25 8.52
N GLY A 97 25.14 8.02 8.55
CA GLY A 97 25.79 7.44 9.72
C GLY A 97 24.83 6.85 10.76
N GLN A 98 23.53 6.85 10.52
CA GLN A 98 22.51 6.27 11.41
C GLN A 98 21.99 4.92 10.88
N PRO A 99 21.47 4.04 11.75
CA PRO A 99 20.78 2.84 11.33
C PRO A 99 19.50 3.18 10.55
N TRP A 100 19.07 2.24 9.70
CA TRP A 100 17.77 2.34 9.03
C TRP A 100 16.65 2.21 10.05
N LYS A 101 15.65 3.10 9.93
CA LYS A 101 14.48 3.13 10.80
C LYS A 101 13.21 3.21 9.98
N TRP A 102 12.17 2.59 10.49
CA TRP A 102 10.82 2.79 10.03
C TRP A 102 10.28 4.13 10.53
N ILE A 103 9.20 4.61 9.92
CA ILE A 103 8.47 5.82 10.32
C ILE A 103 8.07 5.83 11.80
N ASN A 104 7.80 4.66 12.38
CA ASN A 104 7.46 4.49 13.79
C ASN A 104 8.68 4.52 14.73
N GLY A 105 9.88 4.77 14.19
CA GLY A 105 11.14 4.81 14.95
C GLY A 105 11.78 3.45 15.21
N THR A 106 11.11 2.35 14.87
CA THR A 106 11.65 1.00 15.04
C THR A 106 12.83 0.80 14.10
N GLU A 107 13.95 0.33 14.64
CA GLU A 107 15.11 -0.01 13.84
C GLU A 107 14.80 -1.20 12.94
N TRP A 108 15.26 -1.10 11.69
CA TRP A 108 15.07 -2.17 10.74
C TRP A 108 15.95 -3.38 11.08
N THR A 109 15.31 -4.49 11.43
CA THR A 109 16.01 -5.75 11.66
C THR A 109 16.26 -6.47 10.33
N ARG A 110 17.53 -6.86 10.09
CA ARG A 110 17.96 -7.59 8.89
C ARG A 110 17.29 -8.97 8.70
N GLN A 111 16.38 -9.38 9.56
CA GLN A 111 15.73 -10.71 9.48
C GLN A 111 14.86 -10.88 8.22
N LEU A 112 14.40 -9.80 7.58
CA LEU A 112 13.73 -9.86 6.28
C LEU A 112 14.70 -10.17 5.10
N VAL A 113 16.01 -10.31 5.35
CA VAL A 113 17.06 -10.47 4.33
C VAL A 113 17.50 -11.93 4.14
N MET A 114 16.99 -12.87 4.92
CA MET A 114 17.49 -14.25 4.89
C MET A 114 16.70 -15.13 3.90
N LYS A 115 17.05 -15.07 2.61
CA LYS A 115 17.30 -16.23 1.74
C LYS A 115 18.00 -15.80 0.44
N GLU A 116 19.02 -16.58 0.12
CA GLU A 116 20.10 -16.34 -0.85
C GLU A 116 19.61 -16.14 -2.29
N ASP A 117 20.53 -15.62 -3.12
CA ASP A 117 20.43 -15.40 -4.59
C ASP A 117 19.92 -14.03 -5.10
N GLY A 118 20.52 -12.95 -4.57
CA GLY A 118 20.39 -11.60 -5.17
C GLY A 118 19.29 -10.72 -4.59
N ALA A 119 18.64 -11.16 -3.50
CA ALA A 119 17.50 -10.47 -2.89
C ALA A 119 17.84 -9.18 -2.12
N ASN A 120 19.13 -8.90 -1.88
CA ASN A 120 19.59 -7.61 -1.34
C ASN A 120 19.23 -6.42 -2.26
N LEU A 121 18.86 -6.69 -3.52
CA LEU A 121 18.49 -5.67 -4.50
C LEU A 121 17.06 -5.14 -4.31
N TYR A 122 16.12 -5.89 -3.71
CA TYR A 122 14.69 -5.53 -3.76
C TYR A 122 14.30 -4.42 -2.78
N VAL A 123 14.75 -4.50 -1.52
CA VAL A 123 14.61 -3.40 -0.56
C VAL A 123 15.57 -2.25 -0.90
N ALA A 124 16.75 -2.56 -1.47
CA ALA A 124 17.72 -1.56 -1.90
C ALA A 124 17.23 -0.74 -3.11
N LYS A 125 16.50 -1.31 -4.08
CA LYS A 125 15.90 -0.53 -5.18
C LYS A 125 14.86 0.49 -4.71
N VAL A 126 14.19 0.18 -3.61
CA VAL A 126 13.20 1.06 -2.96
C VAL A 126 13.88 2.18 -2.14
N SER A 127 15.17 2.04 -1.80
CA SER A 127 15.86 2.90 -0.81
C SER A 127 17.21 3.50 -1.24
N GLN A 128 17.80 3.07 -2.36
CA GLN A 128 19.02 3.68 -2.90
C GLN A 128 18.67 4.76 -3.91
N VAL A 129 19.11 5.99 -3.61
CA VAL A 129 19.01 7.24 -4.39
C VAL A 129 18.45 6.99 -5.79
N PRO A 130 17.13 7.02 -5.93
CA PRO A 130 16.48 6.62 -7.15
C PRO A 130 16.89 7.62 -8.24
N ARG A 131 17.26 7.11 -9.41
CA ARG A 131 17.65 7.97 -10.55
C ARG A 131 16.53 8.92 -11.00
N MET A 132 15.31 8.69 -10.50
CA MET A 132 14.09 9.49 -10.70
C MET A 132 13.36 9.63 -9.36
N ASN A 133 12.43 10.59 -9.23
CA ASN A 133 11.57 10.70 -8.06
C ASN A 133 10.59 9.51 -7.99
N PRO A 134 10.67 8.60 -6.99
CA PRO A 134 9.73 7.50 -6.83
C PRO A 134 8.34 7.96 -6.40
N ARG A 135 7.41 7.02 -6.44
CA ARG A 135 6.01 7.22 -6.04
C ARG A 135 5.76 6.67 -4.62
N PRO A 136 5.02 7.35 -3.73
CA PRO A 136 4.71 6.80 -2.41
C PRO A 136 3.83 5.55 -2.50
N VAL A 137 4.14 4.54 -1.68
CA VAL A 137 3.14 3.55 -1.26
C VAL A 137 2.59 3.96 0.09
N MET A 138 1.28 4.19 0.15
CA MET A 138 0.56 4.49 1.37
C MET A 138 0.06 3.22 2.05
N VAL A 139 -0.05 3.26 3.36
CA VAL A 139 -0.70 2.25 4.18
C VAL A 139 -1.63 2.90 5.21
N ARG A 140 -2.79 2.28 5.43
CA ARG A 140 -3.73 2.54 6.53
C ARG A 140 -4.07 1.24 7.25
#